data_AF-A0A1F6RER3-F1
#
_entry.id   AF-A0A1F6RER3-F1
#
_cell.length_a   1.000
_cell.length_b   1.000
_cell.length_c   1.000
_cell.angle_alpha   90.00
_cell.angle_beta   90.00
_cell.angle_gamma   90.00
#
_symmetry.space_group_name_H-M   'P 1'
#
loop_
_entity.id
_entity.type
_entity.pdbx_description
1 polymer ?
#
loop_
_entity_poly.entity_id
_entity_poly.type
_entity_poly.pdbx_seq_one_letter_code
_entity_poly.pdbx_strand_id
1 'polypeptide(L)'
;MSIGLCMSKIAEYQSKHADALSEVDGIQGELLAASESGNRDPEIKQKTRQLAAKQAIVRMLADFLGFWKDALKSILEMLKSLNELAFGR
;
A
#
# COMPACT_ATOMS: atom_id res chain seq x y z
N MET A 1 -8.64 10.12 18.94
CA MET A 1 -8.94 9.33 17.73
C MET A 1 -9.32 7.93 18.19
N SER A 2 -10.47 7.38 17.79
CA SER A 2 -10.92 6.05 18.27
C SER A 2 -10.33 4.92 17.42
N ILE A 3 -10.20 3.72 17.99
CA ILE A 3 -9.74 2.51 17.28
C ILE A 3 -10.62 2.24 16.04
N GLY A 4 -11.94 2.46 16.15
CA GLY A 4 -12.85 2.32 15.00
C GLY A 4 -12.53 3.28 13.85
N LEU A 5 -12.12 4.52 14.16
CA LEU A 5 -11.70 5.49 13.15
C LEU A 5 -10.37 5.06 12.49
N CYS A 6 -9.43 4.53 13.27
CA CYS A 6 -8.17 3.98 12.77
C CYS A 6 -8.41 2.78 11.84
N MET A 7 -9.29 1.85 12.22
CA MET A 7 -9.62 0.68 11.40
C MET A 7 -10.30 1.07 10.09
N SER A 8 -11.23 2.03 10.12
CA SER A 8 -11.87 2.56 8.92
C SER A 8 -10.85 3.20 7.96
N LYS A 9 -9.89 3.98 8.50
CA LYS A 9 -8.80 4.55 7.70
C LYS A 9 -7.89 3.48 7.11
N ILE A 10 -7.51 2.46 7.87
CA ILE A 10 -6.69 1.36 7.35
C ILE A 10 -7.39 0.67 6.19
N ALA A 11 -8.70 0.39 6.29
CA ALA A 11 -9.48 -0.20 5.20
C ALA A 11 -9.52 0.71 3.95
N GLU A 12 -9.71 2.02 4.14
CA GLU A 12 -9.65 3.01 3.05
C GLU A 12 -8.29 2.99 2.35
N TYR A 13 -7.18 2.96 3.10
CA TYR A 13 -5.83 2.92 2.54
C TYR A 13 -5.50 1.58 1.89
N GLN A 14 -6.05 0.46 2.38
CA GLN A 14 -5.94 -0.85 1.72
C GLN A 14 -6.63 -0.85 0.37
N SER A 15 -7.85 -0.29 0.27
CA SER A 15 -8.54 -0.14 -1.01
C SER A 15 -7.70 0.69 -1.98
N LYS A 16 -7.24 1.87 -1.55
CA LYS A 16 -6.40 2.75 -2.37
C LYS A 16 -5.09 2.09 -2.83
N HIS A 17 -4.51 1.23 -2.00
CA HIS A 17 -3.32 0.47 -2.35
C HIS A 17 -3.61 -0.57 -3.44
N ALA A 18 -4.74 -1.28 -3.35
CA ALA A 18 -5.18 -2.21 -4.40
C ALA A 18 -5.47 -1.50 -5.73
N ASP A 19 -6.15 -0.35 -5.69
CA ASP A 19 -6.42 0.46 -6.88
C ASP A 19 -5.12 0.95 -7.52
N ALA A 20 -4.18 1.47 -6.72
CA ALA A 20 -2.89 1.93 -7.20
C ALA A 20 -2.02 0.81 -7.80
N LEU A 21 -2.09 -0.42 -7.24
CA LEU A 21 -1.44 -1.59 -7.83
C LEU A 21 -2.03 -1.94 -9.19
N SER A 22 -3.37 -1.96 -9.31
CA SER A 22 -4.03 -2.25 -10.58
C SER A 22 -3.67 -1.22 -11.66
N GLU A 23 -3.51 0.05 -11.30
CA GLU A 23 -3.06 1.09 -12.23
C GLU A 23 -1.60 0.89 -12.65
N VAL A 24 -0.71 0.51 -11.72
CA VAL A 24 0.68 0.16 -12.03
C VAL A 24 0.75 -0.99 -13.03
N ASP A 25 -0.02 -2.06 -12.79
CA ASP A 25 -0.07 -3.23 -13.66
C ASP A 25 -0.60 -2.87 -15.06
N GLY A 26 -1.63 -2.02 -15.14
CA GLY A 26 -2.16 -1.51 -16.40
C GLY A 26 -1.11 -0.73 -17.21
N ILE A 27 -0.42 0.22 -16.57
CA ILE A 27 0.62 1.01 -17.24
C ILE A 27 1.80 0.12 -17.67
N GLN A 28 2.18 -0.88 -16.88
CA GLN A 28 3.21 -1.85 -17.26
C GLN A 28 2.81 -2.68 -18.48
N GLY A 29 1.56 -3.16 -18.53
CA GLY A 29 1.03 -3.88 -19.69
C GLY A 29 1.07 -3.03 -20.97
N GLU A 30 0.66 -1.77 -20.88
CA GLU A 30 0.72 -0.83 -22.01
C GLU A 30 2.16 -0.55 -22.47
N LEU A 31 3.10 -0.40 -21.53
CA LEU A 31 4.52 -0.20 -21.84
C LEU A 31 5.14 -1.44 -22.50
N LEU A 32 4.78 -2.64 -22.06
CA LEU A 32 5.22 -3.89 -22.69
C LEU A 32 4.73 -3.97 -24.14
N ALA A 33 3.42 -3.75 -24.37
CA ALA A 33 2.85 -3.74 -25.71
C ALA A 33 3.48 -2.64 -26.63
N ALA A 34 3.78 -1.47 -26.08
CA ALA A 34 4.46 -0.40 -26.79
C ALA A 34 5.92 -0.75 -27.15
N SER A 35 6.59 -1.53 -26.29
CA SER A 35 7.95 -2.02 -26.54
C SER A 35 8.00 -3.09 -27.65
N GLU A 36 7.01 -3.99 -27.69
CA GLU A 36 6.88 -5.05 -28.69
C GLU A 36 6.54 -4.50 -30.08
N SER A 37 5.75 -3.42 -30.15
CA SER A 37 5.39 -2.74 -31.39
C SER A 37 6.49 -1.83 -31.96
N GLY A 38 7.65 -1.73 -31.30
CA GLY A 38 8.78 -0.91 -31.76
C GLY A 38 8.54 0.59 -31.69
N ASN A 39 7.51 1.01 -30.95
CA ASN A 39 7.05 2.39 -30.93
C ASN A 39 7.94 3.23 -30.00
N ARG A 40 9.00 3.86 -30.52
CA ARG A 40 10.03 4.59 -29.73
C ARG A 40 9.63 6.03 -29.39
N ASP A 41 8.37 6.25 -29.04
CA ASP A 41 7.78 7.58 -28.95
C ASP A 41 7.94 8.28 -27.58
N PRO A 42 7.79 9.63 -27.52
CA PRO A 42 7.68 10.41 -26.27
C PRO A 42 6.61 9.91 -25.30
N GLU A 43 5.58 9.23 -25.82
CA GLU A 43 4.51 8.64 -25.04
C GLU A 43 5.01 7.55 -24.08
N ILE A 44 5.98 6.71 -24.50
CA ILE A 44 6.62 5.73 -23.61
C ILE A 44 7.37 6.43 -22.47
N LYS A 45 8.08 7.53 -22.76
CA LYS A 45 8.77 8.31 -21.71
C LYS A 45 7.79 8.90 -20.71
N GLN A 46 6.64 9.38 -21.17
CA GLN A 46 5.58 9.90 -20.30
C GLN A 46 4.97 8.80 -19.44
N LYS A 47 4.60 7.65 -20.03
CA LYS A 47 4.06 6.49 -19.30
C LYS A 47 5.05 5.92 -18.30
N THR A 48 6.34 5.88 -18.62
CA THR A 48 7.39 5.45 -17.69
C THR A 48 7.50 6.38 -16.47
N ARG A 49 7.38 7.69 -16.66
CA ARG A 49 7.36 8.65 -15.55
C ARG A 49 6.10 8.51 -14.69
N GLN A 50 4.94 8.30 -15.31
CA GLN A 50 3.69 8.03 -14.60
C GLN A 50 3.78 6.74 -13.80
N LEU A 51 4.34 5.67 -14.38
CA LEU A 51 4.59 4.40 -13.70
C LEU A 51 5.46 4.59 -12.46
N ALA A 52 6.59 5.30 -12.59
CA ALA A 52 7.49 5.55 -11.46
C ALA A 52 6.80 6.32 -10.32
N ALA A 53 5.97 7.32 -10.66
CA ALA A 53 5.19 8.07 -9.68
C ALA A 53 4.14 7.18 -8.97
N LYS A 54 3.43 6.33 -9.72
CA LYS A 54 2.44 5.39 -9.16
C LYS A 54 3.09 4.33 -8.29
N GLN A 55 4.23 3.78 -8.70
CA GLN A 55 5.02 2.86 -7.88
C GLN A 55 5.49 3.48 -6.57
N ALA A 56 5.88 4.76 -6.58
CA ALA A 56 6.22 5.49 -5.35
C ALA A 56 5.02 5.61 -4.40
N ILE A 57 3.82 5.89 -4.93
CA ILE A 57 2.58 5.94 -4.13
C ILE A 57 2.25 4.57 -3.55
N VAL A 58 2.33 3.49 -4.35
CA VAL A 58 2.12 2.11 -3.89
C VAL A 58 3.07 1.79 -2.74
N ARG A 59 4.36 2.12 -2.89
CA ARG A 59 5.35 1.89 -1.84
C ARG A 59 5.03 2.66 -0.56
N MET A 60 4.69 3.94 -0.67
CA MET A 60 4.31 4.75 0.48
C MET A 60 3.07 4.20 1.21
N LEU A 61 2.08 3.71 0.46
CA LEU A 61 0.90 3.06 1.03
C LEU A 61 1.24 1.72 1.69
N ALA A 62 2.11 0.92 1.09
CA ALA A 62 2.59 -0.33 1.67
C ALA A 62 3.35 -0.09 2.99
N ASP A 63 4.24 0.89 3.02
CA ASP A 63 5.00 1.27 4.23
C ASP A 63 4.06 1.77 5.33
N PHE A 64 3.06 2.60 5.00
CA PHE A 64 2.06 3.07 5.94
C PHE A 64 1.22 1.92 6.51
N LEU A 65 0.72 1.01 5.67
CA LEU A 65 -0.04 -0.16 6.10
C LEU A 65 0.81 -1.11 6.95
N GLY A 66 2.09 -1.29 6.61
CA GLY A 66 3.05 -2.06 7.39
C GLY A 66 3.24 -1.47 8.79
N PHE A 67 3.50 -0.17 8.88
CA PHE A 67 3.62 0.53 10.15
C PHE A 67 2.40 0.32 11.06
N TRP A 68 1.19 0.51 10.52
CA TRP A 68 -0.03 0.34 11.32
C TRP A 68 -0.29 -1.10 11.74
N LYS A 69 0.08 -2.08 10.90
CA LYS A 69 0.00 -3.49 11.26
C LYS A 69 0.92 -3.81 12.45
N ASP A 70 2.15 -3.31 12.43
CA ASP A 70 3.12 -3.53 13.49
C ASP A 70 2.71 -2.80 14.78
N ALA A 71 2.20 -1.57 14.67
CA ALA A 71 1.66 -0.82 15.80
C ALA A 71 0.48 -1.55 16.46
N LEU A 72 -0.48 -2.04 15.68
CA LEU A 72 -1.61 -2.82 16.19
C LEU A 72 -1.15 -4.11 16.87
N LYS A 73 -0.15 -4.80 16.30
CA LYS A 73 0.42 -6.00 16.90
C LYS A 73 1.07 -5.69 18.26
N SER A 74 1.86 -4.63 18.35
CA SER A 74 2.50 -4.20 19.60
C SER A 74 1.48 -3.82 20.68
N ILE A 75 0.40 -3.13 20.32
CA ILE A 75 -0.69 -2.80 21.25
C ILE A 75 -1.36 -4.08 21.75
N LEU A 76 -1.61 -5.04 20.87
CA LEU A 76 -2.26 -6.30 21.21
C LEU A 76 -1.38 -7.17 22.13
N GLU A 77 -0.07 -7.18 21.92
CA GLU A 77 0.89 -7.81 22.83
C GLU A 77 0.92 -7.11 24.20
N MET A 78 0.94 -5.77 24.23
CA MET A 78 0.87 -5.02 25.49
C MET A 78 -0.42 -5.30 26.26
N LEU A 79 -1.56 -5.36 25.58
CA LEU A 79 -2.85 -5.71 26.20
C LEU A 79 -2.85 -7.14 26.75
N LYS A 80 -2.22 -8.09 26.05
CA LYS A 80 -2.05 -9.46 26.57
C LYS A 80 -1.21 -9.48 27.84
N SER A 81 -0.05 -8.82 27.85
CA SER A 81 0.80 -8.75 29.04
C SER A 81 0.10 -8.08 30.21
N LEU A 82 -0.67 -7.01 29.96
CA LEU A 82 -1.48 -6.36 31.00
C LEU A 82 -2.59 -7.30 31.52
N ASN A 83 -3.21 -8.09 30.65
CA ASN A 83 -4.22 -9.07 31.04
C ASN A 83 -3.62 -10.21 31.89
N GLU A 84 -2.45 -10.72 31.52
CA GLU A 84 -1.69 -11.71 32.30
C GLU A 84 -1.31 -11.16 33.69
N LEU A 85 -0.82 -9.91 33.74
CA LEU A 85 -0.50 -9.22 35.00
C LEU A 85 -1.74 -8.98 35.88
N ALA A 86 -2.87 -8.59 35.28
CA ALA A 86 -4.09 -8.26 36.02
C ALA A 86 -4.85 -9.50 36.51
N PHE A 87 -4.80 -10.61 35.76
CA PHE A 87 -5.58 -11.82 36.05
C PHE A 87 -4.75 -13.03 36.46
N GLY A 88 -3.43 -12.88 36.60
CA GLY A 88 -2.56 -13.86 37.26
C GLY A 88 -2.54 -15.24 36.60
N ARG A 89 -2.64 -15.31 35.27
CA ARG A 89 -2.31 -16.50 34.49
C ARG A 89 -1.09 -16.22 33.62
#